data_AF-A0A1F7CP72-F1
#
_entry.id   AF-A0A1F7CP72-F1
#
_cell.length_a   1.000
_cell.length_b   1.000
_cell.length_c   1.000
_cell.angle_alpha   90.00
_cell.angle_beta   90.00
_cell.angle_gamma   90.00
#
_symmetry.space_group_name_H-M   'P 1'
#
loop_
_entity.id
_entity.type
_entity.pdbx_description
1 polymer ?
#
loop_
_entity_poly.entity_id
_entity_poly.type
_entity_poly.pdbx_seq_one_letter_code
_entity_poly.pdbx_strand_id
1 'polypeptide(L)'
;MPRPLLHGIRKSMQWLTVSLGVLTLAVVVTAVDQGTSLEGRLLPSHLRGAVPWKTISADQMEKGTTAPADTNVIIQIPDDASQMTLDVLTGYRGRDIRFWGYCFPENYDRDSALSKRQFPGTIFLSHKEREMRLEQQMNLRQENFTVEEDLTEEDLNQERTYRGAIRHQQEIFRGGTSCYLMTEQPLPIGTDNDKDRANSAVERDIGSDAQNADTDADGIKDGPETFFLATNPVLRDSDGDGLIDGIEDTNRNGHRDNGETDATKWDTDGDGLCDGICKVDKGRRLRGEDKNINGVLDEGEFDPLLIDSDGDDILDLQEVFVCELGGGTEC
;
A
#
# COMPACT_ATOMS: atom_id res chain seq x y z
N MET A 1 67.71 12.92 38.91
CA MET A 1 67.01 13.71 37.88
C MET A 1 66.03 12.79 37.14
N PRO A 2 64.75 13.18 36.96
CA PRO A 2 63.65 12.27 36.64
C PRO A 2 63.37 12.20 35.12
N ARG A 3 62.84 11.07 34.60
CA ARG A 3 61.84 11.04 33.48
C ARG A 3 61.03 9.73 33.45
N PRO A 4 59.93 9.58 34.22
CA PRO A 4 58.98 8.48 34.06
C PRO A 4 57.67 8.90 33.33
N LEU A 5 57.65 10.03 32.61
CA LEU A 5 56.40 10.57 32.02
C LEU A 5 56.18 10.25 30.53
N LEU A 6 57.17 9.70 29.82
CA LEU A 6 57.07 9.50 28.36
C LEU A 6 56.47 8.13 27.95
N HIS A 7 56.43 7.14 28.85
CA HIS A 7 55.94 5.79 28.50
C HIS A 7 54.41 5.70 28.54
N GLY A 8 53.76 6.40 29.47
CA GLY A 8 52.29 6.44 29.58
C GLY A 8 51.64 7.16 28.38
N ILE A 9 52.23 8.28 27.95
CA ILE A 9 51.73 9.09 26.83
C ILE A 9 51.84 8.33 25.49
N ARG A 10 52.91 7.53 25.32
CA ARG A 10 53.09 6.74 24.09
C ARG A 10 52.09 5.59 24.00
N LYS A 11 51.78 4.92 25.13
CA LYS A 11 50.71 3.91 25.17
C LYS A 11 49.34 4.54 24.97
N SER A 12 49.02 5.67 25.60
CA SER A 12 47.72 6.32 25.40
C SER A 12 47.52 6.80 23.95
N MET A 13 48.57 7.33 23.29
CA MET A 13 48.51 7.67 21.87
C MET A 13 48.32 6.45 20.96
N GLN A 14 48.96 5.31 21.26
CA GLN A 14 48.76 4.07 20.49
C GLN A 14 47.31 3.58 20.60
N TRP A 15 46.72 3.59 21.80
CA TRP A 15 45.32 3.24 21.99
C TRP A 15 44.36 4.21 21.29
N LEU A 16 44.66 5.51 21.31
CA LEU A 16 43.89 6.54 20.57
C LEU A 16 43.93 6.33 19.05
N THR A 17 45.08 5.95 18.48
CA THR A 17 45.17 5.66 17.04
C THR A 17 44.41 4.41 16.64
N VAL A 18 44.41 3.37 17.50
CA VAL A 18 43.64 2.15 17.24
C VAL A 18 42.14 2.42 17.38
N SER A 19 41.72 3.18 18.40
CA SER A 19 40.30 3.53 18.56
C SER A 19 39.81 4.41 17.41
N LEU A 20 40.61 5.37 16.94
CA LEU A 20 40.26 6.20 15.80
C LEU A 20 40.20 5.38 14.51
N GLY A 21 41.10 4.43 14.30
CA GLY A 21 41.07 3.51 13.16
C GLY A 21 39.88 2.56 13.16
N VAL A 22 39.45 2.08 14.33
CA VAL A 22 38.22 1.26 14.46
C VAL A 22 36.98 2.11 14.24
N LEU A 23 36.97 3.36 14.74
CA LEU A 23 35.86 4.29 14.55
C LEU A 23 35.71 4.70 13.07
N THR A 24 36.81 4.95 12.37
CA THR A 24 36.77 5.25 10.93
C THR A 24 36.36 4.03 10.10
N LEU A 25 36.81 2.82 10.48
CA LEU A 25 36.34 1.60 9.82
C LEU A 25 34.84 1.38 10.07
N ALA A 26 34.36 1.62 11.30
CA ALA A 26 32.94 1.53 11.62
C ALA A 26 32.11 2.55 10.84
N VAL A 27 32.57 3.81 10.74
CA VAL A 27 31.91 4.85 9.93
C VAL A 27 31.90 4.48 8.44
N VAL A 28 32.98 3.93 7.90
CA VAL A 28 33.04 3.45 6.51
C VAL A 28 32.11 2.26 6.30
N VAL A 29 32.04 1.31 7.25
CA VAL A 29 31.12 0.17 7.16
C VAL A 29 29.67 0.62 7.26
N THR A 30 29.33 1.57 8.13
CA THR A 30 27.97 2.12 8.24
C THR A 30 27.60 3.02 7.06
N ALA A 31 28.57 3.69 6.43
CA ALA A 31 28.34 4.51 5.24
C ALA A 31 28.22 3.67 3.96
N VAL A 32 28.78 2.46 3.93
CA VAL A 32 28.59 1.49 2.83
C VAL A 32 27.24 0.76 2.93
N ASP A 33 26.62 0.77 4.12
CA ASP A 33 25.36 0.06 4.39
C ASP A 33 24.09 0.94 4.23
N GLN A 34 24.25 2.23 3.93
CA GLN A 34 23.12 3.12 3.62
C GLN A 34 23.07 3.44 2.13
N GLY A 35 22.52 2.51 1.35
CA GLY A 35 22.36 2.67 -0.10
C GLY A 35 21.54 1.57 -0.78
N THR A 36 20.46 1.08 -0.15
CA THR A 36 19.48 0.21 -0.81
C THR A 36 18.26 1.04 -1.24
N SER A 37 18.49 1.93 -2.20
CA SER A 37 17.44 2.61 -2.95
C SER A 37 18.02 3.12 -4.27
N LEU A 38 17.72 2.46 -5.38
CA LEU A 38 18.01 2.88 -6.76
C LEU A 38 19.44 3.41 -7.07
N GLU A 39 20.46 3.03 -6.30
CA GLU A 39 21.88 3.36 -6.54
C GLU A 39 22.56 2.45 -7.58
N GLY A 40 21.79 1.84 -8.48
CA GLY A 40 22.30 1.19 -9.69
C GLY A 40 22.92 2.15 -10.73
N ARG A 41 23.16 3.43 -10.39
CA ARG A 41 23.69 4.44 -11.34
C ARG A 41 24.88 5.30 -10.89
N LEU A 42 25.45 5.11 -9.70
CA LEU A 42 26.70 5.79 -9.32
C LEU A 42 27.98 4.97 -9.56
N LEU A 43 27.85 3.68 -9.88
CA LEU A 43 29.00 2.88 -10.30
C LEU A 43 29.21 2.97 -11.83
N PRO A 44 30.43 3.30 -12.30
CA PRO A 44 30.83 3.11 -13.68
C PRO A 44 30.41 1.73 -14.21
N SER A 45 30.05 1.63 -15.49
CA SER A 45 29.55 0.38 -16.11
C SER A 45 30.45 -0.84 -15.92
N HIS A 46 31.75 -0.63 -15.65
CA HIS A 46 32.73 -1.68 -15.38
C HIS A 46 32.78 -2.16 -13.91
N LEU A 47 32.12 -1.46 -12.98
CA LEU A 47 31.99 -1.82 -11.57
C LEU A 47 30.60 -2.33 -11.20
N ARG A 48 29.63 -2.21 -12.12
CA ARG A 48 28.33 -2.87 -11.98
C ARG A 48 28.53 -4.36 -12.26
N GLY A 49 28.30 -5.21 -11.27
CA GLY A 49 28.10 -6.64 -11.51
C GLY A 49 26.99 -6.85 -12.56
N ALA A 50 26.95 -8.02 -13.18
CA ALA A 50 25.86 -8.36 -14.09
C ALA A 50 24.53 -8.36 -13.30
N VAL A 51 23.61 -7.47 -13.66
CA VAL A 51 22.26 -7.45 -13.07
C VAL A 51 21.53 -8.72 -13.51
N PRO A 52 20.96 -9.51 -12.59
CA PRO A 52 20.31 -10.77 -12.93
C PRO A 52 19.09 -10.56 -13.83
N TRP A 53 18.67 -11.65 -14.48
CA TRP A 53 17.47 -11.71 -15.31
C TRP A 53 16.49 -12.73 -14.71
N LYS A 54 15.21 -12.39 -14.69
CA LYS A 54 14.11 -13.29 -14.33
C LYS A 54 12.97 -13.14 -15.33
N THR A 55 12.41 -14.25 -15.76
CA THR A 55 11.16 -14.26 -16.53
C THR A 55 10.05 -14.78 -15.64
N ILE A 56 8.92 -14.09 -15.68
CA ILE A 56 7.68 -14.45 -15.01
C ILE A 56 6.69 -14.82 -16.11
N SER A 57 6.37 -16.11 -16.19
CA SER A 57 5.47 -16.65 -17.21
C SER A 57 4.01 -16.32 -16.92
N ALA A 58 3.14 -16.49 -17.92
CA ALA A 58 1.70 -16.35 -17.78
C ALA A 58 1.13 -17.16 -16.59
N ASP A 59 1.46 -18.45 -16.47
CA ASP A 59 1.04 -19.30 -15.33
C ASP A 59 1.50 -18.77 -13.96
N GLN A 60 2.65 -18.09 -13.89
CA GLN A 60 3.13 -17.48 -12.65
C GLN A 60 2.40 -16.17 -12.35
N MET A 61 1.97 -15.43 -13.39
CA MET A 61 1.12 -14.25 -13.23
C MET A 61 -0.29 -14.66 -12.77
N GLU A 62 -0.88 -15.70 -13.37
CA GLU A 62 -2.22 -16.21 -13.02
C GLU A 62 -2.32 -16.65 -11.57
N LYS A 63 -1.27 -17.30 -11.06
CA LYS A 63 -1.22 -17.71 -9.66
C LYS A 63 -0.84 -16.53 -8.75
N GLY A 64 -0.26 -15.46 -9.30
CA GLY A 64 0.44 -14.41 -8.57
C GLY A 64 1.90 -14.74 -8.27
N THR A 65 2.78 -13.74 -8.24
CA THR A 65 4.18 -13.91 -7.82
C THR A 65 4.76 -12.57 -7.38
N THR A 66 5.98 -12.58 -6.82
CA THR A 66 6.73 -11.36 -6.53
C THR A 66 7.82 -11.13 -7.57
N ALA A 67 7.84 -9.94 -8.17
CA ALA A 67 8.97 -9.44 -8.94
C ALA A 67 10.11 -9.10 -7.96
N PRO A 68 11.31 -9.67 -8.12
CA PRO A 68 12.44 -9.35 -7.25
C PRO A 68 12.94 -7.92 -7.50
N ALA A 69 13.44 -7.28 -6.44
CA ALA A 69 14.16 -6.01 -6.52
C ALA A 69 15.43 -6.13 -7.38
N ASP A 70 15.86 -5.01 -7.97
CA ASP A 70 17.16 -4.83 -8.64
C ASP A 70 17.48 -5.92 -9.67
N THR A 71 16.45 -6.41 -10.38
CA THR A 71 16.54 -7.51 -11.33
C THR A 71 15.85 -7.12 -12.63
N ASN A 72 16.43 -7.50 -13.78
CA ASN A 72 15.76 -7.36 -15.07
C ASN A 72 14.62 -8.39 -15.15
N VAL A 73 13.38 -7.94 -15.05
CA VAL A 73 12.22 -8.82 -15.07
C VAL A 73 11.50 -8.71 -16.42
N ILE A 74 11.18 -9.84 -17.04
CA ILE A 74 10.21 -9.93 -18.14
C ILE A 74 8.94 -10.55 -17.59
N ILE A 75 7.82 -9.85 -17.67
CA ILE A 75 6.49 -10.36 -17.32
C ILE A 75 5.72 -10.68 -18.60
N GLN A 76 5.02 -11.81 -18.59
CA GLN A 76 4.13 -12.24 -19.67
C GLN A 76 2.71 -12.27 -19.13
N ILE A 77 1.85 -11.38 -19.63
CA ILE A 77 0.44 -11.34 -19.23
C ILE A 77 -0.31 -12.43 -20.02
N PRO A 78 -1.09 -13.30 -19.35
CA PRO A 78 -1.86 -14.36 -20.02
C PRO A 78 -2.75 -13.81 -21.14
N ASP A 79 -2.94 -14.56 -22.22
CA ASP A 79 -3.71 -14.11 -23.40
C ASP A 79 -5.18 -13.83 -23.09
N ASP A 80 -5.76 -14.58 -22.15
CA ASP A 80 -7.14 -14.51 -21.70
C ASP A 80 -7.38 -13.55 -20.52
N ALA A 81 -6.31 -12.95 -19.98
CA ALA A 81 -6.41 -12.00 -18.88
C ALA A 81 -7.24 -10.77 -19.27
N SER A 82 -8.16 -10.36 -18.39
CA SER A 82 -8.88 -9.11 -18.52
C SER A 82 -7.95 -7.90 -18.52
N GLN A 83 -8.46 -6.78 -19.03
CA GLN A 83 -7.74 -5.52 -18.91
C GLN A 83 -7.66 -5.11 -17.43
N MET A 84 -6.48 -4.73 -16.97
CA MET A 84 -6.23 -4.32 -15.59
C MET A 84 -5.40 -3.04 -15.55
N THR A 85 -5.56 -2.27 -14.48
CA THR A 85 -4.76 -1.06 -14.27
C THR A 85 -3.36 -1.42 -13.77
N LEU A 86 -2.42 -0.46 -13.84
CA LEU A 86 -1.10 -0.64 -13.22
C LEU A 86 -1.21 -0.92 -11.71
N ASP A 87 -2.14 -0.25 -11.04
CA ASP A 87 -2.39 -0.44 -9.60
C ASP A 87 -2.80 -1.88 -9.30
N VAL A 88 -3.79 -2.41 -10.02
CA VAL A 88 -4.27 -3.80 -9.84
C VAL A 88 -3.16 -4.78 -10.19
N LEU A 89 -2.48 -4.61 -11.33
CA LEU A 89 -1.36 -5.47 -11.74
C LEU A 89 -0.26 -5.56 -10.66
N THR A 90 -0.07 -4.49 -9.88
CA THR A 90 0.99 -4.37 -8.87
C THR A 90 0.46 -4.40 -7.43
N GLY A 91 -0.80 -4.81 -7.25
CA GLY A 91 -1.43 -5.04 -5.95
C GLY A 91 -1.54 -3.79 -5.08
N TYR A 92 -1.72 -2.61 -5.69
CA TYR A 92 -1.75 -1.26 -5.09
C TYR A 92 -0.47 -0.84 -4.33
N ARG A 93 0.35 -1.78 -3.83
CA ARG A 93 1.67 -1.57 -3.22
C ARG A 93 2.67 -0.93 -4.19
N GLY A 94 2.43 -1.09 -5.49
CA GLY A 94 3.20 -0.43 -6.54
C GLY A 94 3.10 1.10 -6.54
N ARG A 95 2.12 1.70 -5.85
CA ARG A 95 2.01 3.16 -5.75
C ARG A 95 3.19 3.77 -5.01
N ASP A 96 3.64 3.12 -3.95
CA ASP A 96 4.68 3.63 -3.04
C ASP A 96 6.09 3.15 -3.37
N ILE A 97 6.22 2.19 -4.29
CA ILE A 97 7.49 1.61 -4.71
C ILE A 97 7.93 2.23 -6.03
N ARG A 98 9.19 2.66 -6.11
CA ARG A 98 9.75 3.14 -7.38
C ARG A 98 10.02 1.95 -8.30
N PHE A 99 9.29 1.94 -9.41
CA PHE A 99 9.59 1.08 -10.54
C PHE A 99 9.27 1.76 -11.86
N TRP A 100 9.82 1.20 -12.92
CA TRP A 100 9.51 1.55 -14.30
C TRP A 100 9.51 0.29 -15.15
N GLY A 101 8.80 0.35 -16.27
CA GLY A 101 8.79 -0.73 -17.24
C GLY A 101 8.46 -0.28 -18.65
N TYR A 102 8.51 -1.24 -19.55
CA TYR A 102 8.28 -1.05 -20.97
C TYR A 102 7.55 -2.25 -21.55
N CYS A 103 6.40 -2.03 -22.18
CA CYS A 103 5.66 -3.08 -22.84
C CYS A 103 5.99 -3.11 -24.35
N PHE A 104 6.23 -4.33 -24.82
CA PHE A 104 6.48 -4.58 -26.24
C PHE A 104 5.16 -4.51 -27.01
N PRO A 105 5.17 -3.98 -28.25
CA PRO A 105 3.97 -4.01 -29.08
C PRO A 105 3.62 -5.45 -29.45
N GLU A 106 2.32 -5.76 -29.53
CA GLU A 106 1.80 -7.09 -29.89
C GLU A 106 2.43 -7.65 -31.18
N ASN A 107 2.65 -6.79 -32.18
CA ASN A 107 3.27 -7.12 -33.46
C ASN A 107 4.69 -6.52 -33.56
N TYR A 108 5.57 -6.85 -32.61
CA TYR A 108 6.95 -6.37 -32.65
C TYR A 108 7.72 -6.97 -33.83
N ASP A 109 7.92 -6.16 -34.87
CA ASP A 109 8.88 -6.44 -35.94
C ASP A 109 10.15 -5.62 -35.72
N ARG A 110 11.25 -6.32 -35.45
CA ARG A 110 12.57 -5.73 -35.19
C ARG A 110 13.05 -4.88 -36.35
N ASP A 111 12.86 -5.34 -37.58
CA ASP A 111 13.40 -4.67 -38.77
C ASP A 111 12.64 -3.39 -39.09
N SER A 112 11.30 -3.42 -38.95
CA SER A 112 10.46 -2.22 -38.98
C SER A 112 10.76 -1.24 -37.84
N ALA A 113 11.05 -1.72 -36.63
CA ALA A 113 11.37 -0.87 -35.48
C ALA A 113 12.70 -0.12 -35.67
N LEU A 114 13.74 -0.83 -36.14
CA LEU A 114 15.07 -0.25 -36.38
C LEU A 114 15.04 0.77 -37.53
N SER A 115 14.24 0.53 -38.57
CA SER A 115 14.13 1.45 -39.71
C SER A 115 13.39 2.75 -39.38
N LYS A 116 12.38 2.71 -38.49
CA LYS A 116 11.57 3.88 -38.14
C LYS A 116 12.21 4.84 -37.13
N ARG A 117 13.31 4.45 -36.46
CA ARG A 117 13.95 5.21 -35.36
C ARG A 117 12.94 5.67 -34.28
N GLN A 118 11.83 4.96 -34.13
CA GLN A 118 10.81 5.19 -33.12
C GLN A 118 10.90 4.05 -32.09
N PHE A 119 10.68 4.34 -30.83
CA PHE A 119 10.54 3.31 -29.79
C PHE A 119 9.12 2.72 -29.92
N PRO A 120 8.97 1.49 -30.45
CA PRO A 120 7.66 1.01 -30.92
C PRO A 120 6.76 0.47 -29.81
N GLY A 121 6.86 0.97 -28.58
CA GLY A 121 6.07 0.46 -27.45
C GLY A 121 5.81 1.55 -26.42
N THR A 122 5.30 1.13 -25.26
CA THR A 122 4.80 2.02 -24.22
C THR A 122 5.62 1.87 -22.95
N ILE A 123 5.86 3.00 -22.28
CA ILE A 123 6.54 3.03 -20.97
C ILE A 123 5.45 3.10 -19.92
N PHE A 124 5.69 2.51 -18.75
CA PHE A 124 4.85 2.73 -17.58
C PHE A 124 5.74 3.01 -16.38
N LEU A 125 5.24 3.87 -15.49
CA LEU A 125 5.97 4.36 -14.33
C LEU A 125 5.06 4.24 -13.12
N SER A 126 5.61 3.77 -12.01
CA SER A 126 4.96 3.85 -10.70
C SER A 126 4.53 5.28 -10.35
N HIS A 127 3.58 5.42 -9.43
CA HIS A 127 3.24 6.71 -8.82
C HIS A 127 4.48 7.33 -8.17
N LYS A 128 5.19 6.56 -7.34
CA LYS A 128 6.40 7.03 -6.67
C LYS A 128 7.49 7.54 -7.62
N GLU A 129 7.76 6.85 -8.73
CA GLU A 129 8.77 7.31 -9.68
C GLU A 129 8.36 8.62 -10.38
N ARG A 130 7.06 8.82 -10.64
CA ARG A 130 6.55 10.08 -11.20
C ARG A 130 6.73 11.23 -10.22
N GLU A 131 6.38 11.02 -8.96
CA GLU A 131 6.56 12.01 -7.88
C GLU A 131 8.03 12.42 -7.73
N MET A 132 8.94 11.44 -7.64
CA MET A 132 10.38 11.72 -7.50
C MET A 132 10.95 12.52 -8.68
N ARG A 133 10.49 12.25 -9.90
CA ARG A 133 10.91 13.02 -11.08
C ARG A 133 10.37 14.44 -11.06
N LEU A 134 9.13 14.62 -10.61
CA LEU A 134 8.53 15.93 -10.45
C LEU A 134 9.31 16.75 -9.41
N GLU A 135 9.61 16.16 -8.26
CA GLU A 135 10.40 16.77 -7.20
C GLU A 135 11.81 17.16 -7.68
N GLN A 136 12.52 16.23 -8.35
CA GLN A 136 13.84 16.53 -8.91
C GLN A 136 13.81 17.70 -9.91
N GLN A 137 12.78 17.77 -10.76
CA GLN A 137 12.62 18.89 -11.70
C GLN A 137 12.33 20.20 -10.98
N MET A 138 11.52 20.19 -9.91
CA MET A 138 11.27 21.37 -9.10
C MET A 138 12.55 21.87 -8.43
N ASN A 139 13.36 20.96 -7.88
CA ASN A 139 14.65 21.31 -7.27
C ASN A 139 15.62 21.92 -8.30
N LEU A 140 15.74 21.32 -9.50
CA LEU A 140 16.57 21.87 -10.58
C LEU A 140 16.11 23.25 -11.07
N ARG A 141 14.81 23.57 -10.95
CA ARG A 141 14.29 24.92 -11.25
C ARG A 141 14.64 25.92 -10.15
N GLN A 142 14.52 25.53 -8.89
CA GLN A 142 14.91 26.38 -7.76
C GLN A 142 16.40 26.74 -7.81
N GLU A 143 17.25 25.80 -8.20
CA GLU A 143 18.69 26.05 -8.36
C GLU A 143 19.02 26.94 -9.57
N ASN A 144 18.18 26.95 -10.62
CA ASN A 144 18.33 27.78 -11.82
C ASN A 144 17.47 29.05 -11.78
N PHE A 145 17.38 29.72 -10.62
CA PHE A 145 16.76 31.03 -10.54
C PHE A 145 17.64 32.09 -11.21
N THR A 146 17.23 32.58 -12.39
CA THR A 146 17.84 33.73 -13.09
C THR A 146 16.93 34.95 -12.94
N VAL A 147 17.49 36.08 -12.49
CA VAL A 147 16.78 37.35 -12.23
C VAL A 147 16.40 38.08 -13.53
N GLU A 148 16.75 37.56 -14.71
CA GLU A 148 16.56 38.26 -15.99
C GLU A 148 15.12 38.33 -16.53
N GLU A 149 14.12 37.71 -15.91
CA GLU A 149 12.71 37.87 -16.31
C GLU A 149 11.85 38.39 -15.15
N ASP A 150 11.13 39.49 -15.39
CA ASP A 150 10.17 40.10 -14.48
C ASP A 150 8.95 39.15 -14.35
N LEU A 151 9.05 38.16 -13.47
CA LEU A 151 7.98 37.20 -13.22
C LEU A 151 6.85 37.87 -12.43
N THR A 152 5.61 37.75 -12.91
CA THR A 152 4.43 38.29 -12.23
C THR A 152 4.00 37.41 -11.05
N GLU A 153 3.19 37.92 -10.11
CA GLU A 153 2.57 37.09 -9.05
C GLU A 153 1.78 35.90 -9.62
N GLU A 154 1.26 36.05 -10.84
CA GLU A 154 0.52 35.01 -11.56
C GLU A 154 1.46 33.92 -12.14
N ASP A 155 2.68 34.29 -12.54
CA ASP A 155 3.73 33.34 -12.96
C ASP A 155 4.31 32.55 -11.79
N LEU A 156 4.42 33.18 -10.62
CA LEU A 156 4.90 32.57 -9.38
C LEU A 156 3.87 31.59 -8.77
N ASN A 157 2.58 31.90 -8.94
CA ASN A 157 1.47 31.10 -8.41
C ASN A 157 0.79 30.21 -9.47
N GLN A 158 1.26 30.23 -10.72
CA GLN A 158 0.83 29.25 -11.71
C GLN A 158 1.35 27.87 -11.30
N GLU A 159 0.45 27.03 -10.80
CA GLU A 159 0.57 25.60 -11.02
C GLU A 159 0.57 25.39 -12.54
N ARG A 160 1.75 25.44 -13.18
CA ARG A 160 1.91 24.98 -14.55
C ARG A 160 1.61 23.49 -14.53
N THR A 161 0.34 23.16 -14.68
CA THR A 161 -0.17 21.80 -14.91
C THR A 161 0.78 21.17 -15.90
N TYR A 162 1.54 20.20 -15.42
CA TYR A 162 2.55 19.56 -16.22
C TYR A 162 1.85 18.91 -17.40
N ARG A 163 1.93 19.53 -18.58
CA ARG A 163 1.58 18.90 -19.86
C ARG A 163 2.65 17.90 -20.27
N GLY A 164 3.14 17.11 -19.32
CA GLY A 164 3.87 15.88 -19.60
C GLY A 164 3.05 14.70 -19.08
N ALA A 165 1.81 14.61 -19.53
CA ALA A 165 1.34 13.28 -19.89
C ALA A 165 2.39 12.75 -20.87
N ILE A 166 3.29 11.88 -20.40
CA ILE A 166 4.15 11.10 -21.27
C ILE A 166 3.17 10.49 -22.26
N ARG A 167 3.18 10.95 -23.53
CA ARG A 167 2.14 10.60 -24.51
C ARG A 167 2.00 9.09 -24.76
N HIS A 168 2.92 8.30 -24.18
CA HIS A 168 3.03 6.85 -24.29
C HIS A 168 3.11 6.19 -22.90
N GLN A 169 2.50 6.78 -21.86
CA GLN A 169 2.36 6.16 -20.56
C GLN A 169 1.22 5.14 -20.59
N GLN A 170 1.55 3.88 -20.32
CA GLN A 170 0.57 2.82 -20.19
C GLN A 170 0.12 2.68 -18.74
N GLU A 171 -1.18 2.85 -18.53
CA GLU A 171 -1.84 2.60 -17.24
C GLU A 171 -2.75 1.37 -17.29
N ILE A 172 -3.03 0.86 -18.50
CA ILE A 172 -3.93 -0.26 -18.74
C ILE A 172 -3.15 -1.36 -19.47
N PHE A 173 -3.15 -2.55 -18.88
CA PHE A 173 -2.49 -3.74 -19.40
C PHE A 173 -3.54 -4.70 -19.96
N ARG A 174 -3.17 -5.43 -21.02
CA ARG A 174 -4.06 -6.35 -21.72
C ARG A 174 -3.41 -7.72 -21.84
N GLY A 175 -4.25 -8.74 -21.92
CA GLY A 175 -3.78 -10.10 -22.17
C GLY A 175 -2.89 -10.23 -23.40
N GLY A 176 -1.91 -11.12 -23.32
CA GLY A 176 -0.92 -11.39 -24.38
C GLY A 176 0.22 -10.37 -24.48
N THR A 177 0.20 -9.32 -23.66
CA THR A 177 1.28 -8.33 -23.64
C THR A 177 2.49 -8.88 -22.87
N SER A 178 3.68 -8.72 -23.45
CA SER A 178 4.94 -8.91 -22.71
C SER A 178 5.50 -7.56 -22.30
N CYS A 179 5.97 -7.45 -21.06
CA CYS A 179 6.58 -6.21 -20.56
C CYS A 179 7.89 -6.47 -19.82
N TYR A 180 8.82 -5.55 -19.94
CA TYR A 180 9.98 -5.44 -19.08
C TYR A 180 9.62 -4.62 -17.83
N LEU A 181 10.16 -5.01 -16.68
CA LEU A 181 9.97 -4.37 -15.38
C LEU A 181 11.30 -4.33 -14.62
N MET A 182 11.55 -3.21 -13.94
CA MET A 182 12.63 -3.02 -12.98
C MET A 182 12.08 -2.29 -11.76
N THR A 183 12.19 -2.90 -10.59
CA THR A 183 11.64 -2.40 -9.32
C THR A 183 12.73 -2.28 -8.27
N GLU A 184 12.63 -1.25 -7.43
CA GLU A 184 13.53 -1.00 -6.29
C GLU A 184 13.29 -1.96 -5.12
N GLN A 185 12.06 -2.43 -4.95
CA GLN A 185 11.67 -3.35 -3.88
C GLN A 185 10.90 -4.55 -4.45
N PRO A 186 10.82 -5.68 -3.71
CA PRO A 186 9.96 -6.79 -4.11
C PRO A 186 8.54 -6.30 -4.34
N LEU A 187 8.00 -6.57 -5.53
CA LEU A 187 6.70 -6.05 -5.95
C LEU A 187 5.75 -7.23 -6.22
N PRO A 188 4.60 -7.34 -5.52
CA PRO A 188 3.59 -8.35 -5.86
C PRO A 188 3.02 -8.02 -7.24
N ILE A 189 2.98 -9.04 -8.10
CA ILE A 189 2.44 -8.94 -9.44
C ILE A 189 1.59 -10.15 -9.76
N GLY A 190 0.42 -9.91 -10.35
CA GLY A 190 -0.53 -10.98 -10.67
C GLY A 190 -1.63 -10.47 -11.58
N THR A 191 -2.47 -11.39 -12.03
CA THR A 191 -3.73 -11.08 -12.70
C THR A 191 -4.86 -10.87 -11.69
N ASP A 192 -5.95 -10.26 -12.13
CA ASP A 192 -7.19 -10.06 -11.37
C ASP A 192 -8.25 -10.93 -12.05
N ASN A 193 -8.45 -12.15 -11.53
CA ASN A 193 -9.16 -13.22 -12.25
C ASN A 193 -10.68 -13.12 -12.06
N ASP A 194 -11.15 -12.68 -10.91
CA ASP A 194 -12.56 -12.52 -10.56
C ASP A 194 -13.06 -11.05 -10.62
N LYS A 195 -12.15 -10.11 -10.89
CA LYS A 195 -12.45 -8.69 -11.21
C LYS A 195 -12.97 -7.94 -10.00
N ASP A 196 -12.33 -8.19 -8.87
CA ASP A 196 -12.62 -7.58 -7.59
C ASP A 196 -11.61 -6.46 -7.25
N ARG A 197 -10.56 -6.29 -8.07
CA ARG A 197 -9.45 -5.32 -7.96
C ARG A 197 -8.33 -5.77 -7.02
N ALA A 198 -8.44 -6.92 -6.37
CA ALA A 198 -7.27 -7.64 -5.87
C ALA A 198 -6.59 -8.36 -7.04
N ASN A 199 -5.33 -8.73 -6.86
CA ASN A 199 -4.66 -9.59 -7.83
C ASN A 199 -4.24 -10.87 -7.13
N SER A 200 -3.99 -11.91 -7.92
CA SER A 200 -3.74 -13.24 -7.37
C SER A 200 -2.46 -13.33 -6.51
N ALA A 201 -1.55 -12.36 -6.60
CA ALA A 201 -0.42 -12.27 -5.67
C ALA A 201 -0.85 -11.71 -4.31
N VAL A 202 -1.71 -10.69 -4.31
CA VAL A 202 -2.30 -10.11 -3.09
C VAL A 202 -3.23 -11.10 -2.42
N GLU A 203 -4.14 -11.72 -3.16
CA GLU A 203 -5.14 -12.66 -2.63
C GLU A 203 -4.46 -13.87 -1.98
N ARG A 204 -3.39 -14.37 -2.60
CA ARG A 204 -2.55 -15.41 -1.96
C ARG A 204 -1.91 -14.93 -0.66
N ASP A 205 -1.41 -13.69 -0.63
CA ASP A 205 -0.71 -13.15 0.54
C ASP A 205 -1.68 -12.94 1.72
N ILE A 206 -2.94 -12.56 1.46
CA ILE A 206 -3.99 -12.34 2.49
C ILE A 206 -4.79 -13.61 2.79
N GLY A 207 -4.76 -14.60 1.90
CA GLY A 207 -5.45 -15.88 2.06
C GLY A 207 -6.86 -15.94 1.47
N SER A 208 -7.25 -14.94 0.67
CA SER A 208 -8.53 -14.93 -0.03
C SER A 208 -8.48 -15.77 -1.32
N ASP A 209 -9.63 -16.10 -1.90
CA ASP A 209 -9.74 -16.96 -3.09
C ASP A 209 -9.70 -16.13 -4.36
N ALA A 210 -8.60 -16.22 -5.11
CA ALA A 210 -8.41 -15.51 -6.38
C ALA A 210 -9.42 -15.80 -7.49
N GLN A 211 -10.37 -16.71 -7.28
CA GLN A 211 -11.44 -17.04 -8.20
C GLN A 211 -12.82 -16.63 -7.69
N ASN A 212 -12.90 -15.99 -6.52
CA ASN A 212 -14.13 -15.59 -5.86
C ASN A 212 -14.01 -14.17 -5.31
N ALA A 213 -14.67 -13.23 -5.98
CA ALA A 213 -14.56 -11.79 -5.71
C ALA A 213 -15.05 -11.32 -4.33
N ASP A 214 -15.62 -12.21 -3.51
CA ASP A 214 -16.18 -11.99 -2.17
C ASP A 214 -16.02 -13.33 -1.43
N THR A 215 -14.84 -13.51 -0.82
CA THR A 215 -14.36 -14.82 -0.35
C THR A 215 -15.16 -15.33 0.84
N ASP A 216 -15.57 -14.45 1.75
CA ASP A 216 -16.33 -14.84 2.94
C ASP A 216 -17.86 -14.68 2.81
N ALA A 217 -18.34 -14.07 1.71
CA ALA A 217 -19.74 -13.88 1.39
C ALA A 217 -20.49 -13.00 2.39
N ASP A 218 -19.88 -11.89 2.79
CA ASP A 218 -20.53 -10.82 3.56
C ASP A 218 -21.21 -9.77 2.66
N GLY A 219 -20.78 -9.68 1.39
CA GLY A 219 -21.31 -8.80 0.36
C GLY A 219 -20.37 -7.66 -0.07
N ILE A 220 -19.20 -7.51 0.56
CA ILE A 220 -18.10 -6.65 0.12
C ILE A 220 -17.14 -7.51 -0.71
N LYS A 221 -16.30 -6.88 -1.51
CA LYS A 221 -15.33 -7.59 -2.36
C LYS A 221 -13.93 -7.56 -1.73
N ASP A 222 -13.15 -8.62 -1.92
CA ASP A 222 -11.86 -8.79 -1.25
C ASP A 222 -10.90 -7.61 -1.50
N GLY A 223 -10.85 -7.12 -2.74
CA GLY A 223 -10.05 -5.96 -3.13
C GLY A 223 -10.40 -4.71 -2.32
N PRO A 224 -11.65 -4.19 -2.39
CA PRO A 224 -12.10 -3.08 -1.58
C PRO A 224 -11.90 -3.25 -0.07
N GLU A 225 -12.18 -4.43 0.48
CA GLU A 225 -11.90 -4.75 1.89
C GLU A 225 -10.42 -4.54 2.22
N THR A 226 -9.54 -5.12 1.40
CA THR A 226 -8.09 -5.08 1.61
C THR A 226 -7.49 -3.67 1.47
N PHE A 227 -7.94 -2.89 0.48
CA PHE A 227 -7.25 -1.65 0.09
C PHE A 227 -7.92 -0.37 0.58
N PHE A 228 -9.20 -0.41 0.94
CA PHE A 228 -9.98 0.79 1.22
C PHE A 228 -10.70 0.75 2.57
N LEU A 229 -11.38 -0.36 2.89
CA LEU A 229 -12.14 -0.50 4.14
C LEU A 229 -11.25 -1.00 5.31
N ALA A 230 -10.18 -1.72 4.98
CA ALA A 230 -9.26 -2.36 5.93
C ALA A 230 -9.89 -3.46 6.81
N THR A 231 -10.98 -4.06 6.32
CA THR A 231 -11.56 -5.30 6.84
C THR A 231 -10.79 -6.53 6.35
N ASN A 232 -11.17 -7.70 6.85
CA ASN A 232 -10.53 -8.97 6.55
C ASN A 232 -11.40 -9.80 5.60
N PRO A 233 -11.01 -9.97 4.33
CA PRO A 233 -11.85 -10.58 3.29
C PRO A 233 -12.07 -12.10 3.41
N VAL A 234 -11.58 -12.70 4.50
CA VAL A 234 -11.83 -14.11 4.82
C VAL A 234 -12.64 -14.29 6.10
N LEU A 235 -13.14 -13.20 6.68
CA LEU A 235 -13.96 -13.15 7.88
C LEU A 235 -15.13 -12.20 7.64
N ARG A 236 -16.35 -12.76 7.60
CA ARG A 236 -17.58 -11.99 7.41
C ARG A 236 -17.82 -10.88 8.45
N ASP A 237 -17.11 -10.93 9.57
CA ASP A 237 -17.23 -10.05 10.73
C ASP A 237 -15.79 -9.84 11.22
N SER A 238 -15.22 -8.70 10.84
CA SER A 238 -13.80 -8.40 10.93
C SER A 238 -13.35 -8.04 12.33
N ASP A 239 -14.20 -7.35 13.10
CA ASP A 239 -13.90 -6.93 14.48
C ASP A 239 -14.50 -7.86 15.54
N GLY A 240 -15.38 -8.77 15.13
CA GLY A 240 -15.94 -9.83 15.95
C GLY A 240 -17.05 -9.37 16.89
N ASP A 241 -17.72 -8.27 16.55
CA ASP A 241 -18.81 -7.73 17.34
C ASP A 241 -20.16 -8.38 17.05
N GLY A 242 -20.27 -9.18 15.98
CA GLY A 242 -21.45 -9.92 15.60
C GLY A 242 -22.24 -9.32 14.44
N LEU A 243 -22.06 -8.04 14.10
CA LEU A 243 -22.47 -7.49 12.80
C LEU A 243 -21.48 -7.98 11.73
N ILE A 244 -21.96 -8.14 10.50
CA ILE A 244 -21.08 -8.51 9.39
C ILE A 244 -20.67 -7.25 8.64
N ASP A 245 -19.45 -7.20 8.10
CA ASP A 245 -18.91 -5.97 7.53
C ASP A 245 -19.84 -5.43 6.40
N GLY A 246 -20.40 -6.31 5.58
CA GLY A 246 -21.38 -5.96 4.54
C GLY A 246 -22.77 -5.49 5.00
N ILE A 247 -23.07 -5.50 6.31
CA ILE A 247 -24.20 -4.79 6.93
C ILE A 247 -23.74 -3.38 7.36
N GLU A 248 -22.57 -3.30 7.96
CA GLU A 248 -21.96 -2.06 8.44
C GLU A 248 -21.65 -1.09 7.29
N ASP A 249 -21.02 -1.58 6.21
CA ASP A 249 -20.98 -0.92 4.90
C ASP A 249 -22.31 -1.19 4.17
N THR A 250 -23.36 -0.49 4.60
CA THR A 250 -24.73 -0.66 4.12
C THR A 250 -24.83 -0.60 2.59
N ASN A 251 -23.97 0.19 1.95
CA ASN A 251 -23.98 0.39 0.50
C ASN A 251 -22.95 -0.48 -0.25
N ARG A 252 -22.09 -1.20 0.48
CA ARG A 252 -21.14 -2.22 0.01
C ARG A 252 -20.17 -1.69 -1.03
N ASN A 253 -19.71 -0.45 -0.84
CA ASN A 253 -18.78 0.18 -1.76
C ASN A 253 -17.31 -0.01 -1.34
N GLY A 254 -17.07 -0.63 -0.18
CA GLY A 254 -15.76 -0.81 0.44
C GLY A 254 -15.18 0.47 1.04
N HIS A 255 -16.02 1.42 1.43
CA HIS A 255 -15.65 2.67 2.07
C HIS A 255 -16.66 3.02 3.14
N ARG A 256 -16.17 3.31 4.36
CA ARG A 256 -17.02 3.83 5.42
C ARG A 256 -17.58 5.21 5.06
N ASP A 257 -18.88 5.32 4.94
CA ASP A 257 -19.62 6.54 4.69
C ASP A 257 -20.25 7.12 5.98
N ASN A 258 -20.72 8.37 5.91
CA ASN A 258 -21.38 8.99 7.06
C ASN A 258 -22.75 8.34 7.31
N GLY A 259 -22.94 7.80 8.51
CA GLY A 259 -24.13 7.02 8.86
C GLY A 259 -23.88 5.51 8.85
N GLU A 260 -22.65 5.07 8.61
CA GLU A 260 -22.21 3.67 8.71
C GLU A 260 -21.33 3.48 9.95
N THR A 261 -21.45 2.29 10.56
CA THR A 261 -20.55 1.83 11.62
C THR A 261 -19.17 1.53 11.03
N ASP A 262 -18.18 1.33 11.90
CA ASP A 262 -16.81 1.07 11.53
C ASP A 262 -16.49 -0.42 11.72
N ALA A 263 -16.65 -1.22 10.65
CA ALA A 263 -16.42 -2.68 10.65
C ALA A 263 -15.02 -3.17 11.06
N THR A 264 -14.13 -2.26 11.45
CA THR A 264 -12.83 -2.57 12.04
C THR A 264 -12.78 -2.34 13.55
N LYS A 265 -13.91 -1.96 14.14
CA LYS A 265 -14.08 -1.60 15.55
C LYS A 265 -15.44 -2.07 16.05
N TRP A 266 -15.36 -2.99 17.00
CA TRP A 266 -16.53 -3.52 17.70
C TRP A 266 -17.42 -2.48 18.41
N ASP A 267 -17.01 -1.22 18.51
CA ASP A 267 -17.62 -0.11 19.26
C ASP A 267 -17.26 1.19 18.52
N THR A 268 -18.17 1.64 17.65
CA THR A 268 -17.96 2.74 16.71
C THR A 268 -17.95 4.09 17.41
N ASP A 269 -18.85 4.30 18.37
CA ASP A 269 -19.02 5.57 19.06
C ASP A 269 -18.18 5.68 20.34
N GLY A 270 -17.68 4.56 20.86
CA GLY A 270 -16.76 4.48 21.99
C GLY A 270 -17.43 4.56 23.35
N ASP A 271 -18.72 4.26 23.47
CA ASP A 271 -19.46 4.28 24.74
C ASP A 271 -19.20 3.02 25.60
N GLY A 272 -18.72 1.94 24.97
CA GLY A 272 -18.37 0.65 25.56
C GLY A 272 -19.44 -0.44 25.44
N LEU A 273 -20.56 -0.19 24.75
CA LEU A 273 -21.39 -1.18 24.09
C LEU A 273 -20.80 -1.55 22.73
N CYS A 274 -21.32 -2.62 22.16
CA CYS A 274 -20.86 -3.13 20.87
C CYS A 274 -21.89 -2.76 19.82
N ASP A 275 -21.46 -2.40 18.61
CA ASP A 275 -22.40 -2.00 17.56
C ASP A 275 -23.38 -3.16 17.29
N GLY A 276 -22.82 -4.36 17.15
CA GLY A 276 -23.52 -5.65 17.11
C GLY A 276 -23.77 -6.26 18.49
N ILE A 277 -23.54 -7.58 18.64
CA ILE A 277 -23.64 -8.31 19.92
C ILE A 277 -22.35 -9.06 20.26
N CYS A 278 -21.65 -8.58 21.27
CA CYS A 278 -20.37 -9.13 21.68
C CYS A 278 -20.41 -9.79 23.07
N LYS A 279 -19.38 -10.59 23.38
CA LYS A 279 -19.23 -11.25 24.68
C LYS A 279 -18.55 -10.37 25.71
N VAL A 280 -19.31 -9.91 26.70
CA VAL A 280 -18.79 -9.16 27.86
C VAL A 280 -18.66 -10.05 29.11
N ASP A 281 -18.09 -9.51 30.20
CA ASP A 281 -17.94 -10.20 31.49
C ASP A 281 -17.23 -11.56 31.43
N LYS A 282 -16.16 -11.65 30.62
CA LYS A 282 -15.43 -12.90 30.33
C LYS A 282 -16.33 -13.97 29.66
N GLY A 283 -17.23 -13.52 28.79
CA GLY A 283 -18.14 -14.37 28.02
C GLY A 283 -19.32 -14.90 28.81
N ARG A 284 -19.68 -14.25 29.91
CA ARG A 284 -20.86 -14.63 30.72
C ARG A 284 -22.13 -13.95 30.24
N ARG A 285 -21.99 -12.86 29.49
CA ARG A 285 -23.09 -12.03 29.01
C ARG A 285 -22.82 -11.62 27.58
N LEU A 286 -23.92 -11.29 26.90
CA LEU A 286 -23.92 -10.66 25.61
C LEU A 286 -24.50 -9.25 25.81
N ARG A 287 -23.90 -8.26 25.17
CA ARG A 287 -24.38 -6.88 25.13
C ARG A 287 -24.12 -6.31 23.74
N GLY A 288 -24.94 -5.35 23.37
CA GLY A 288 -25.00 -4.88 22.01
C GLY A 288 -26.08 -3.84 21.81
N GLU A 289 -25.88 -2.99 20.83
CA GLU A 289 -26.79 -1.92 20.47
C GLU A 289 -27.81 -2.42 19.45
N ASP A 290 -27.36 -3.11 18.39
CA ASP A 290 -28.21 -3.85 17.47
C ASP A 290 -28.42 -5.30 17.96
N LYS A 291 -29.56 -5.52 18.63
CA LYS A 291 -29.90 -6.81 19.27
C LYS A 291 -30.30 -7.87 18.26
N ASN A 292 -30.70 -7.46 17.07
CA ASN A 292 -31.21 -8.36 16.06
C ASN A 292 -30.28 -8.52 14.84
N ILE A 293 -29.18 -7.76 14.83
CA ILE A 293 -28.04 -7.88 13.93
C ILE A 293 -28.49 -7.67 12.48
N ASN A 294 -29.28 -6.63 12.26
CA ASN A 294 -29.83 -6.29 10.95
C ASN A 294 -29.28 -4.96 10.38
N GLY A 295 -28.50 -4.21 11.17
CA GLY A 295 -27.94 -2.90 10.84
C GLY A 295 -28.97 -1.77 10.79
N VAL A 296 -30.14 -1.95 11.40
CA VAL A 296 -31.24 -0.98 11.38
C VAL A 296 -31.67 -0.72 12.82
N LEU A 297 -31.64 0.55 13.21
CA LEU A 297 -32.14 0.99 14.51
C LEU A 297 -33.64 0.67 14.66
N ASP A 298 -33.95 -0.35 15.46
CA ASP A 298 -35.32 -0.76 15.79
C ASP A 298 -35.77 -0.22 17.17
N GLU A 299 -37.07 -0.39 17.48
CA GLU A 299 -37.62 0.04 18.77
C GLU A 299 -37.03 -0.79 19.92
N GLY A 300 -36.35 -0.12 20.85
CA GLY A 300 -35.72 -0.76 22.02
C GLY A 300 -34.25 -1.15 21.81
N GLU A 301 -33.66 -0.67 20.72
CA GLU A 301 -32.22 -0.71 20.42
C GLU A 301 -31.58 0.67 20.61
N PHE A 302 -30.26 0.68 20.65
CA PHE A 302 -29.41 1.88 20.73
C PHE A 302 -28.81 2.16 19.35
N ASP A 303 -28.50 3.42 19.04
CA ASP A 303 -27.87 3.87 17.80
C ASP A 303 -26.34 3.79 17.93
N PRO A 304 -25.67 2.85 17.23
CA PRO A 304 -24.22 2.65 17.37
C PRO A 304 -23.32 3.79 16.91
N LEU A 305 -23.93 4.89 16.44
CA LEU A 305 -23.23 6.09 16.01
C LEU A 305 -23.28 7.19 17.08
N LEU A 306 -24.00 6.98 18.18
CA LEU A 306 -24.31 7.98 19.19
C LEU A 306 -24.16 7.41 20.60
N ILE A 307 -23.17 7.91 21.34
CA ILE A 307 -22.89 7.49 22.73
C ILE A 307 -24.07 7.63 23.74
N ASP A 308 -25.13 8.32 23.33
CA ASP A 308 -26.35 8.63 24.07
C ASP A 308 -27.46 8.75 23.02
N SER A 309 -28.16 7.64 22.80
CA SER A 309 -29.12 7.46 21.71
C SER A 309 -30.35 8.35 21.85
N ASP A 310 -30.83 8.57 23.07
CA ASP A 310 -32.06 9.33 23.33
C ASP A 310 -31.81 10.79 23.74
N GLY A 311 -30.54 11.14 24.02
CA GLY A 311 -30.06 12.47 24.31
C GLY A 311 -30.42 12.95 25.71
N ASP A 312 -30.54 12.05 26.68
CA ASP A 312 -30.91 12.37 28.06
C ASP A 312 -29.72 12.63 29.02
N ASP A 313 -28.50 12.69 28.48
CA ASP A 313 -27.21 12.82 29.16
C ASP A 313 -26.75 11.55 29.93
N ILE A 314 -27.36 10.39 29.68
CA ILE A 314 -26.91 9.08 30.17
C ILE A 314 -26.41 8.28 28.97
N LEU A 315 -25.18 7.74 29.06
CA LEU A 315 -24.67 6.89 27.99
C LEU A 315 -25.46 5.58 27.91
N ASP A 316 -25.60 5.03 26.71
CA ASP A 316 -26.38 3.82 26.45
C ASP A 316 -25.87 2.64 27.29
N LEU A 317 -24.54 2.49 27.42
CA LEU A 317 -23.94 1.51 28.31
C LEU A 317 -24.40 1.68 29.77
N GLN A 318 -24.51 2.92 30.26
CA GLN A 318 -24.99 3.19 31.60
C GLN A 318 -26.47 2.85 31.76
N GLU A 319 -27.30 3.09 30.76
CA GLU A 319 -28.70 2.69 30.76
C GLU A 319 -28.84 1.16 30.88
N VAL A 320 -28.06 0.41 30.11
CA VAL A 320 -27.99 -1.06 30.20
C VAL A 320 -27.62 -1.50 31.61
N PHE A 321 -26.61 -0.87 32.23
CA PHE A 321 -26.24 -1.19 33.62
C PHE A 321 -27.35 -0.86 34.63
N VAL A 322 -28.05 0.26 34.47
CA VAL A 322 -29.16 0.66 35.35
C VAL A 322 -30.32 -0.35 35.23
N CYS A 323 -30.65 -0.76 34.00
CA CYS A 323 -31.64 -1.79 33.72
C CYS A 323 -31.27 -3.14 34.38
N GLU A 324 -30.03 -3.60 34.24
CA GLU A 324 -29.56 -4.84 34.85
C GLU A 324 -29.62 -4.77 36.39
N LEU A 325 -29.19 -3.65 36.99
CA LEU A 325 -29.25 -3.44 38.44
C LEU A 325 -30.68 -3.41 38.98
N GLY A 326 -31.63 -2.95 38.16
CA GLY A 326 -33.07 -3.01 38.43
C GLY A 326 -33.67 -4.41 38.35
N GLY A 327 -32.91 -5.42 37.91
CA GLY A 327 -33.37 -6.79 37.70
C GLY A 327 -34.02 -7.03 36.34
N GLY A 328 -33.82 -6.13 35.37
CA GLY A 328 -34.24 -6.31 33.98
C GLY A 328 -33.49 -7.48 33.32
N THR A 329 -34.17 -8.18 32.41
CA THR A 329 -33.61 -9.29 31.64
C THR A 329 -33.57 -9.04 30.14
N GLU A 330 -34.23 -7.98 29.68
CA GLU A 330 -34.21 -7.47 28.30
C GLU A 330 -33.68 -6.04 28.33
N CYS A 331 -32.46 -5.94 28.86
CA CYS A 331 -31.54 -4.86 28.58
C CYS A 331 -30.74 -5.38 27.38
#